data_AF-A0A847Z3F6-F1
#
_entry.id   AF-A0A847Z3F6-F1
#
_cell.length_a   1.000
_cell.length_b   1.000
_cell.length_c   1.000
_cell.angle_alpha   90.00
_cell.angle_beta   90.00
_cell.angle_gamma   90.00
#
_symmetry.space_group_name_H-M   'P 1'
#
loop_
_entity.id
_entity.type
_entity.pdbx_description
1 polymer ?
#
loop_
_entity_poly.entity_id
_entity_poly.type
_entity_poly.pdbx_seq_one_letter_code
_entity_poly.pdbx_strand_id
1 'polypeptide(L)' 'MENDKYLLSSLSHALDILDLLNDYEELSLAQILKHMNISKAAAFRLLLTLESKNYVVKS' A
#
# COMPACT_ATOMS: atom_id res chain seq x y z
N MET A 1 -0.81 4.63 -21.20
CA MET A 1 -0.97 6.02 -21.64
C MET A 1 0.40 6.69 -21.62
N GLU A 2 0.67 7.69 -22.46
CA GLU A 2 2.03 8.26 -22.66
C GLU A 2 2.66 8.87 -21.37
N ASN A 3 1.82 9.12 -20.35
CA ASN A 3 2.20 9.68 -19.05
C ASN A 3 2.55 8.64 -17.97
N ASP A 4 2.34 7.34 -18.20
CA ASP A 4 2.55 6.30 -17.17
C ASP A 4 4.01 6.27 -16.68
N LYS A 5 4.96 6.69 -17.53
CA LYS A 5 6.39 6.79 -17.20
C LYS A 5 6.71 7.80 -16.10
N TYR A 6 5.82 8.75 -15.83
CA TYR A 6 5.99 9.74 -14.76
C TYR A 6 5.30 9.34 -13.46
N LEU A 7 4.50 8.28 -13.47
CA LEU A 7 3.84 7.78 -12.27
C LEU A 7 4.85 7.02 -11.40
N LEU A 8 4.99 7.49 -10.16
CA LEU A 8 5.79 6.80 -9.16
C LEU A 8 4.99 5.61 -8.64
N SER A 9 5.35 4.40 -9.07
CA SER A 9 4.67 3.17 -8.66
C SER A 9 4.60 3.01 -7.14
N SER A 10 5.62 3.45 -6.40
CA SER A 10 5.60 3.45 -4.93
C SER A 10 4.54 4.38 -4.33
N LEU A 11 4.31 5.55 -4.92
CA LEU A 11 3.27 6.47 -4.47
C LEU A 11 1.89 5.93 -4.82
N SER A 12 1.70 5.43 -6.04
CA SER A 12 0.46 4.78 -6.46
C SER A 12 0.09 3.64 -5.52
N HIS A 13 1.02 2.70 -5.27
CA HIS A 13 0.76 1.58 -4.36
C HIS A 13 0.51 2.03 -2.91
N ALA A 14 1.11 3.13 -2.44
CA ALA A 14 0.82 3.65 -1.11
C ALA A 14 -0.62 4.13 -0.99
N LEU A 15 -1.12 4.83 -2.02
CA LEU A 15 -2.52 5.29 -2.09
C LEU A 15 -3.47 4.09 -2.20
N ASP A 16 -3.15 3.12 -3.07
CA ASP A 16 -3.95 1.90 -3.22
C ASP A 16 -4.08 1.11 -1.90
N ILE A 17 -3.03 1.09 -1.04
CA ILE A 17 -3.10 0.48 0.30
C ILE A 17 -4.09 1.23 1.20
N LEU A 18 -4.10 2.56 1.15
CA LEU A 18 -4.99 3.38 1.98
C LEU A 18 -6.44 3.24 1.52
N ASP A 19 -6.69 3.22 0.22
CA ASP A 19 -8.01 2.96 -0.35
C ASP A 19 -8.51 1.56 0.06
N LEU A 20 -7.63 0.56 0.00
CA LEU A 20 -7.96 -0.80 0.45
C LEU A 20 -8.30 -0.83 1.96
N LEU A 21 -7.56 -0.14 2.81
CA LEU A 21 -7.84 -0.09 4.25
C LEU A 21 -9.05 0.81 4.60
N ASN A 22 -9.49 1.66 3.67
CA ASN A 22 -10.76 2.37 3.81
C ASN A 22 -11.95 1.43 3.57
N ASP A 23 -11.82 0.45 2.67
CA ASP A 23 -12.84 -0.57 2.42
C ASP A 23 -12.86 -1.67 3.49
N TYR A 24 -11.70 -1.97 4.08
CA TYR A 24 -11.53 -2.97 5.13
C TYR A 24 -10.86 -2.33 6.36
N GLU A 25 -11.59 -2.20 7.48
CA GLU A 25 -11.07 -1.56 8.71
C GLU A 25 -9.73 -2.13 9.19
N GLU A 26 -9.46 -3.42 8.95
CA GLU A 26 -8.20 -4.07 9.30
C GLU A 26 -7.83 -5.17 8.29
N LEU A 27 -6.56 -5.22 7.90
CA LEU A 27 -6.01 -6.28 7.05
C LEU A 27 -4.60 -6.69 7.47
N SER A 28 -4.33 -7.99 7.43
CA SER A 28 -2.95 -8.51 7.53
C SER A 28 -2.17 -8.26 6.23
N LEU A 29 -0.83 -8.22 6.34
CA LEU A 29 0.07 -8.15 5.18
C LEU A 29 -0.24 -9.23 4.13
N ALA A 30 -0.61 -10.44 4.56
CA ALA A 30 -0.94 -11.53 3.65
C ALA A 30 -2.24 -11.28 2.88
N GLN A 31 -3.23 -10.63 3.49
CA GLN A 31 -4.46 -10.23 2.81
C GLN A 31 -4.19 -9.08 1.83
N ILE A 32 -3.42 -8.07 2.23
CA ILE A 32 -3.03 -6.96 1.34
C ILE A 32 -2.36 -7.50 0.07
N LEU A 33 -1.43 -8.46 0.20
CA LEU A 33 -0.76 -9.09 -0.94
C LEU A 33 -1.68 -9.93 -1.85
N LYS A 34 -2.87 -10.33 -1.39
CA LYS A 34 -3.88 -10.99 -2.25
C LYS A 34 -4.65 -9.97 -3.09
N HIS A 35 -4.82 -8.75 -2.58
CA HIS A 35 -5.52 -7.67 -3.28
C HIS A 35 -4.60 -6.84 -4.17
N MET A 36 -3.29 -6.89 -3.93
CA MET A 36 -2.30 -6.07 -4.62
C MET A 36 -1.27 -6.90 -5.37
N ASN A 37 -0.94 -6.49 -6.59
CA ASN A 37 0.11 -7.11 -7.38
C ASN A 37 1.50 -6.52 -7.07
N ILE A 38 1.93 -6.61 -5.80
CA ILE A 38 3.24 -6.09 -5.34
C ILE A 38 4.01 -7.15 -4.56
N SER A 39 5.35 -7.02 -4.54
CA SER A 39 6.17 -7.94 -3.75
C SER A 39 5.99 -7.72 -2.25
N LYS A 40 6.17 -8.79 -1.45
CA LYS A 40 6.13 -8.71 0.03
C LYS A 40 7.07 -7.64 0.59
N ALA A 41 8.27 -7.51 0.02
CA ALA A 41 9.24 -6.50 0.44
C ALA A 41 8.78 -5.07 0.12
N ALA A 42 8.12 -4.86 -1.02
CA ALA A 42 7.54 -3.56 -1.37
C ALA A 42 6.39 -3.21 -0.42
N ALA A 43 5.43 -4.11 -0.23
CA ALA A 43 4.30 -3.93 0.69
C ALA A 43 4.78 -3.61 2.12
N PHE A 44 5.79 -4.34 2.62
CA PHE A 44 6.34 -4.10 3.94
C PHE A 44 6.95 -2.70 4.08
N ARG A 45 7.75 -2.23 3.10
CA ARG A 45 8.32 -0.87 3.13
C ARG A 45 7.25 0.22 3.05
N LEU A 46 6.21 -0.01 2.24
CA LEU A 46 5.10 0.93 2.11
C LEU A 46 4.33 1.04 3.43
N LEU A 47 3.94 -0.08 4.04
CA LEU A 47 3.24 -0.10 5.32
C LEU A 47 4.06 0.53 6.44
N LEU A 48 5.36 0.22 6.53
CA LEU A 48 6.26 0.84 7.50
C LEU A 48 6.33 2.37 7.29
N THR A 49 6.36 2.83 6.04
CA THR A 49 6.36 4.27 5.71
C THR A 49 5.04 4.91 6.12
N LEU A 50 3.90 4.29 5.80
CA LEU A 50 2.57 4.79 6.15
C LEU A 50 2.37 4.84 7.67
N GLU A 51 2.83 3.82 8.40
CA GLU A 51 2.81 3.77 9.86
C GLU A 51 3.66 4.89 10.46
N SER A 52 4.90 5.08 9.95
CA SER A 52 5.79 6.17 10.43
C SER A 52 5.21 7.57 10.25
N LYS A 53 4.25 7.73 9.32
CA LYS A 53 3.54 8.97 9.04
C LYS A 53 2.13 9.02 9.64
N ASN A 54 1.76 8.03 10.46
CA ASN A 54 0.48 7.89 11.15
C ASN A 54 -0.75 7.77 10.21
N TYR A 55 -0.57 7.26 8.99
CA TYR A 55 -1.71 6.96 8.10
C TYR A 55 -2.36 5.61 8.41
N VAL A 56 -1.58 4.67 8.96
CA VAL A 56 -2.03 3.35 9.38
C VAL A 56 -1.40 3.02 10.72
N VAL A 57 -1.96 2.05 11.43
CA VAL A 57 -1.41 1.54 12.69
C VAL A 57 -1.33 0.02 12.63
N LYS A 58 -0.31 -0.54 13.27
CA LYS A 58 -0.24 -1.98 13.48
C LYS A 58 -1.14 -2.37 14.65
N SER A 59 -2.15 -3.18 14.38
CA SER A 59 -2.99 -3.86 15.39
C SER A 59 -2.41 -5.22 15.81
#